data_AF-A0A2G8KPK1-F1
#
_entry.id   AF-A0A2G8KPK1-F1
#
_cell.length_a   1.000
_cell.length_b   1.000
_cell.length_c   1.000
_cell.angle_alpha   90.00
_cell.angle_beta   90.00
_cell.angle_gamma   90.00
#
_symmetry.space_group_name_H-M   'P 1'
#
loop_
_entity.id
_entity.type
_entity.pdbx_description
1 polymer ?
#
loop_
_entity_poly.entity_id
_entity_poly.type
_entity_poly.pdbx_seq_one_letter_code
_entity_poly.pdbx_strand_id
1 'polypeptide(L)'
;SGRLRAAIGKTNLLTTKKFKQFRGLCDEHNQHMEGSKVPTSEDLAGFWDMVMIQVDDVKAMFEEIDTMRKNDWQSPKRPSQVKPPEVRTPSRKMRTKTRPKATTPNTKNSLKDVERAAKAKQQREEARRRLLAAKKAMRRRTLSDSLSDEVGVEILLMVRF
;
A
#
# COMPACT_ATOMS: atom_id res chain seq x y z
N SER A 1 10.43 3.53 -23.47
CA SER A 1 9.18 3.89 -22.77
C SER A 1 9.25 3.46 -21.31
N GLY A 2 8.90 4.36 -20.37
CA GLY A 2 8.97 4.06 -18.92
C GLY A 2 7.94 3.02 -18.46
N ARG A 3 6.75 3.02 -19.08
CA ARG A 3 5.65 2.09 -18.76
C ARG A 3 5.99 0.63 -19.07
N LEU A 4 6.61 0.37 -20.23
CA LEU A 4 7.07 -0.98 -20.60
C LEU A 4 8.12 -1.50 -19.61
N ARG A 5 9.11 -0.67 -19.25
CA ARG A 5 10.12 -1.04 -18.24
C ARG A 5 9.49 -1.34 -16.88
N ALA A 6 8.48 -0.57 -16.48
CA ALA A 6 7.75 -0.80 -15.24
C ALA A 6 6.95 -2.12 -15.27
N ALA A 7 6.25 -2.42 -16.37
CA ALA A 7 5.51 -3.68 -16.54
C ALA A 7 6.44 -4.90 -16.52
N ILE A 8 7.58 -4.84 -17.22
CA ILE A 8 8.62 -5.86 -17.18
C ILE A 8 9.16 -6.03 -15.76
N GLY A 9 9.46 -4.92 -15.07
CA GLY A 9 9.94 -4.95 -13.69
C GLY A 9 8.95 -5.62 -12.73
N LYS A 10 7.64 -5.30 -12.84
CA LYS A 10 6.59 -5.89 -12.01
C LYS A 10 6.42 -7.39 -12.31
N THR A 11 6.47 -7.78 -13.58
CA THR A 11 6.45 -9.19 -14.00
C THR A 11 7.63 -9.96 -13.41
N ASN A 12 8.84 -9.41 -13.53
CA ASN A 12 10.04 -10.03 -12.97
C ASN A 12 9.93 -10.18 -11.45
N LEU A 13 9.36 -9.18 -10.75
CA LEU A 13 9.16 -9.25 -9.31
C LEU A 13 8.17 -10.35 -8.92
N LEU A 14 7.08 -10.51 -9.68
CA LEU A 14 6.12 -11.61 -9.48
C LEU A 14 6.80 -12.96 -9.64
N THR A 15 7.48 -13.17 -10.76
CA THR A 15 8.11 -14.45 -11.09
C THR A 15 9.26 -14.80 -10.15
N THR A 16 10.14 -13.84 -9.87
CA THR A 16 11.35 -14.10 -9.08
C THR A 16 11.15 -14.02 -7.58
N LYS A 17 10.10 -13.35 -7.11
CA LYS A 17 9.82 -13.22 -5.67
C LYS A 17 8.51 -13.87 -5.26
N LYS A 18 7.38 -13.39 -5.78
CA LYS A 18 6.05 -13.82 -5.29
C LYS A 18 5.77 -15.30 -5.57
N PHE A 19 6.07 -15.79 -6.77
CA PHE A 19 5.91 -17.22 -7.06
C PHE A 19 6.90 -18.11 -6.32
N LYS A 20 8.15 -17.65 -6.12
CA LYS A 20 9.11 -18.38 -5.27
C LYS A 20 8.66 -18.46 -3.81
N GLN A 21 8.09 -17.36 -3.29
CA GLN A 21 7.52 -17.32 -1.95
C GLN A 21 6.32 -18.27 -1.83
N PHE A 22 5.40 -18.25 -2.80
CA PHE A 22 4.25 -19.16 -2.80
C PHE A 22 4.68 -20.62 -2.82
N ARG A 23 5.67 -20.96 -3.66
CA ARG A 23 6.26 -22.31 -3.67
C ARG A 23 6.78 -22.71 -2.29
N GLY A 24 7.54 -21.83 -1.62
CA GLY A 24 8.03 -22.09 -0.28
C GLY A 24 6.90 -22.38 0.72
N LEU A 25 5.81 -21.60 0.67
CA LEU A 25 4.63 -21.84 1.52
C LEU A 25 3.98 -23.19 1.23
N CYS A 26 3.89 -23.60 -0.03
CA CYS A 26 3.37 -24.92 -0.41
C CYS A 26 4.29 -26.05 0.10
N ASP A 27 5.61 -25.88 -0.05
CA ASP A 27 6.59 -26.86 0.39
C ASP A 27 6.53 -27.01 1.93
N GLU A 28 6.43 -25.90 2.67
CA GLU A 28 6.25 -25.88 4.13
C GLU A 28 4.94 -26.54 4.58
N HIS A 29 3.82 -26.26 3.89
CA HIS A 29 2.52 -26.87 4.17
C HIS A 29 2.55 -28.39 3.99
N ASN A 30 3.19 -28.89 2.92
CA ASN A 30 3.23 -30.31 2.59
C ASN A 30 4.15 -31.12 3.51
N GLN A 31 5.22 -30.52 4.02
CA GLN A 31 6.25 -31.21 4.79
C GLN A 31 5.91 -31.43 6.27
N HIS A 32 4.76 -30.95 6.76
CA HIS A 32 4.26 -31.14 8.14
C HIS A 32 5.37 -31.04 9.21
N MET A 33 6.19 -30.00 9.13
CA MET A 33 7.35 -29.84 10.01
C MET A 33 6.89 -29.61 11.46
N GLU A 34 7.06 -30.62 12.33
CA GLU A 34 6.76 -30.52 13.75
C GLU A 34 7.68 -29.48 14.41
N GLY A 35 7.09 -28.42 14.99
CA GLY A 35 7.79 -27.39 15.75
C GLY A 35 7.74 -25.98 15.17
N SER A 36 7.23 -25.78 13.95
CA SER A 36 6.94 -24.45 13.39
C SER A 36 5.43 -24.27 13.12
N LYS A 37 4.97 -23.02 13.02
CA LYS A 37 3.61 -22.74 12.56
C LYS A 37 3.54 -23.03 11.07
N VAL A 38 3.07 -24.21 10.72
CA VAL A 38 2.84 -24.62 9.32
C VAL A 38 1.78 -23.69 8.72
N PRO A 39 1.98 -23.15 7.49
CA PRO A 39 0.96 -22.37 6.80
C PRO A 39 -0.34 -23.19 6.69
N THR A 40 -1.49 -22.59 6.96
CA THR A 40 -2.78 -23.25 6.78
C THR A 40 -3.24 -23.18 5.32
N SER A 41 -4.20 -24.01 4.91
CA SER A 41 -4.78 -23.94 3.57
C SER A 41 -5.41 -22.56 3.29
N GLU A 42 -5.92 -21.89 4.33
CA GLU A 42 -6.42 -20.51 4.23
C GLU A 42 -5.29 -19.50 3.98
N ASP A 43 -4.12 -19.68 4.61
CA ASP A 43 -2.94 -18.84 4.35
C ASP A 43 -2.48 -18.97 2.90
N LEU A 44 -2.47 -20.19 2.35
CA LEU A 44 -2.13 -20.42 0.94
C LEU A 44 -3.16 -19.74 0.01
N ALA A 45 -4.45 -19.91 0.29
CA ALA A 45 -5.52 -19.29 -0.50
C ALA A 45 -5.41 -17.76 -0.48
N GLY A 46 -5.26 -17.16 0.70
CA GLY A 46 -5.12 -15.71 0.84
C GLY A 46 -3.85 -15.16 0.17
N PHE A 47 -2.74 -15.91 0.22
CA PHE A 47 -1.54 -15.53 -0.53
C PHE A 47 -1.77 -15.60 -2.04
N TRP A 48 -2.45 -16.65 -2.51
CA TRP A 48 -2.77 -16.83 -3.92
C TRP A 48 -3.67 -15.72 -4.46
N ASP A 49 -4.69 -15.32 -3.71
CA ASP A 49 -5.57 -14.20 -4.09
C ASP A 49 -4.77 -12.90 -4.28
N MET A 50 -3.86 -12.59 -3.34
CA MET A 50 -2.97 -11.45 -3.48
C MET A 50 -2.09 -11.54 -4.74
N VAL A 51 -1.55 -12.73 -5.04
CA VAL A 51 -0.73 -12.96 -6.23
C VAL A 51 -1.55 -12.76 -7.50
N MET A 52 -2.78 -13.26 -7.53
CA MET A 52 -3.68 -13.13 -8.68
C MET A 52 -4.08 -11.69 -8.95
N ILE A 53 -4.36 -10.88 -7.92
CA ILE A 53 -4.58 -9.44 -8.06
C ILE A 53 -3.39 -8.78 -8.78
N GLN A 54 -2.16 -9.13 -8.40
CA GLN A 54 -0.96 -8.57 -9.04
C GLN A 54 -0.74 -9.07 -10.47
N VAL A 55 -1.14 -10.31 -10.77
CA VAL A 55 -1.13 -10.86 -12.13
C VAL A 55 -2.09 -10.08 -13.01
N ASP A 56 -3.30 -9.81 -12.54
CA ASP A 56 -4.30 -9.05 -13.29
C ASP A 56 -3.88 -7.60 -13.52
N ASP A 57 -3.26 -6.96 -12.51
CA ASP A 57 -2.63 -5.65 -12.70
C ASP A 57 -1.59 -5.67 -13.83
N VAL A 58 -0.74 -6.70 -13.90
CA VAL A 58 0.31 -6.81 -14.93
C VAL A 58 -0.32 -7.03 -16.31
N LYS A 59 -1.36 -7.85 -16.42
CA LYS A 59 -2.12 -8.02 -17.68
C LYS A 59 -2.67 -6.68 -18.15
N ALA A 60 -3.34 -5.93 -17.26
CA ALA A 60 -3.87 -4.61 -17.58
C ALA A 60 -2.77 -3.62 -18.03
N MET A 61 -1.59 -3.66 -17.40
CA MET A 61 -0.45 -2.86 -17.86
C MET A 61 -0.02 -3.22 -19.28
N PHE A 62 0.00 -4.50 -19.64
CA PHE A 62 0.35 -4.95 -20.99
C PHE A 62 -0.73 -4.62 -22.02
N GLU A 63 -2.01 -4.71 -21.66
CA GLU A 63 -3.13 -4.26 -22.51
C GLU A 63 -3.04 -2.75 -22.80
N GLU A 64 -2.72 -1.94 -21.79
CA GLU A 64 -2.51 -0.50 -21.98
C GLU A 64 -1.30 -0.22 -22.89
N ILE A 65 -0.21 -0.98 -22.73
CA ILE A 65 0.97 -0.88 -23.58
C ILE A 65 0.64 -1.26 -25.03
N ASP A 66 -0.12 -2.32 -25.24
CA ASP A 66 -0.52 -2.78 -26.57
C ASP A 66 -1.46 -1.76 -27.25
N THR A 67 -2.38 -1.18 -26.49
CA THR A 67 -3.25 -0.10 -26.96
C THR A 67 -2.44 1.12 -27.41
N MET A 68 -1.45 1.54 -26.61
CA MET A 68 -0.55 2.63 -27.00
C MET A 68 0.27 2.26 -28.23
N ARG A 69 0.78 1.02 -28.33
CA ARG A 69 1.55 0.56 -29.50
C ARG A 69 0.74 0.66 -30.79
N LYS A 70 -0.55 0.31 -30.75
CA LYS A 70 -1.49 0.46 -31.87
C LYS A 70 -1.81 1.91 -32.22
N ASN A 71 -1.56 2.85 -31.31
CA ASN A 71 -1.82 4.27 -31.43
C ASN A 71 -0.51 5.09 -31.46
N ASP A 72 0.52 4.59 -32.16
CA ASP A 72 1.83 5.25 -32.32
C ASP A 72 2.47 5.74 -31.00
N TRP A 73 2.31 4.96 -29.94
CA TRP A 73 2.75 5.26 -28.57
C TRP A 73 2.15 6.53 -27.96
N GLN A 74 1.04 7.04 -28.51
CA GLN A 74 0.33 8.17 -27.93
C GLN A 74 -0.41 7.75 -26.66
N SER A 75 -0.28 8.56 -25.61
CA SER A 75 -0.98 8.36 -24.35
C SER A 75 -2.50 8.34 -24.58
N PRO A 76 -3.25 7.41 -23.96
CA PRO A 76 -4.71 7.43 -24.06
C PRO A 76 -5.22 8.81 -23.65
N LYS A 77 -6.00 9.45 -24.52
CA LYS A 77 -6.64 10.73 -24.23
C LYS A 77 -7.49 10.51 -22.99
N ARG A 78 -7.06 11.00 -21.83
CA ARG A 78 -7.95 11.07 -20.66
C ARG A 78 -9.18 11.86 -21.11
N PRO A 79 -10.41 11.44 -20.81
CA PRO A 79 -11.57 12.29 -21.04
C PRO A 79 -11.25 13.62 -20.34
N SER A 80 -11.32 14.70 -21.11
CA SER A 80 -11.15 16.06 -20.62
C SER A 80 -12.01 16.20 -19.38
N GLN A 81 -11.39 16.17 -18.20
CA GLN A 81 -12.04 16.69 -17.01
C GLN A 81 -12.36 18.14 -17.34
N VAL A 82 -13.64 18.42 -17.58
CA VAL A 82 -14.17 19.77 -17.64
C VAL A 82 -13.66 20.45 -16.38
N LYS A 83 -12.74 21.39 -16.55
CA LYS A 83 -12.12 22.10 -15.43
C LYS A 83 -13.25 22.81 -14.68
N PRO A 84 -13.43 22.59 -13.37
CA PRO A 84 -14.18 23.53 -12.55
C PRO A 84 -13.54 24.92 -12.68
N PRO A 85 -14.34 26.00 -12.64
CA PRO A 85 -13.84 27.35 -12.91
C PRO A 85 -12.67 27.72 -12.00
N GLU A 86 -11.70 28.38 -12.63
CA GLU A 86 -10.40 28.78 -12.12
C GLU A 86 -10.54 29.75 -10.94
N VAL A 87 -10.39 29.25 -9.71
CA VAL A 87 -10.05 30.11 -8.56
C VAL A 87 -8.57 30.43 -8.65
N ARG A 88 -8.28 31.64 -9.13
CA ARG A 88 -6.93 32.21 -9.23
C ARG A 88 -6.26 32.21 -7.86
N THR A 89 -5.26 31.35 -7.69
CA THR A 89 -4.25 31.50 -6.63
C THR A 89 -2.88 31.73 -7.30
N PRO A 90 -2.04 32.62 -6.76
CA PRO A 90 -0.94 33.20 -7.51
C PRO A 90 0.16 32.17 -7.82
N SER A 91 0.49 32.12 -9.10
CA SER A 91 1.52 31.32 -9.75
C SER A 91 2.90 31.46 -9.10
N ARG A 92 3.47 30.35 -8.61
CA ARG A 92 4.93 30.25 -8.40
C ARG A 92 5.54 29.52 -9.59
N LYS A 93 6.00 30.32 -10.56
CA LYS A 93 6.79 29.89 -11.72
C LYS A 93 7.98 29.04 -11.26
N MET A 94 7.96 27.73 -11.49
CA MET A 94 9.18 26.91 -11.44
C MET A 94 9.97 27.17 -12.73
N ARG A 95 10.81 28.20 -12.69
CA ARG A 95 11.90 28.36 -13.65
C ARG A 95 12.89 27.21 -13.44
N THR A 96 13.03 26.39 -14.47
CA THR A 96 14.26 25.64 -14.76
C THR A 96 15.47 26.56 -14.60
N LYS A 97 16.32 26.28 -13.63
CA LYS A 97 17.68 26.81 -13.56
C LYS A 97 18.65 25.68 -13.27
N THR A 98 19.31 25.26 -14.34
CA THR A 98 20.75 25.00 -14.41
C THR A 98 21.52 25.31 -13.13
N ARG A 99 22.36 24.34 -12.72
CA ARG A 99 23.49 24.48 -11.81
C ARG A 99 24.16 25.86 -11.97
N PRO A 100 24.52 26.52 -10.86
CA PRO A 100 25.89 26.96 -10.75
C PRO A 100 26.53 26.60 -9.40
N LYS A 101 27.85 26.56 -9.50
CA LYS A 101 28.87 26.24 -8.51
C LYS A 101 28.89 27.28 -7.38
N ALA A 102 29.10 26.77 -6.16
CA ALA A 102 29.67 27.36 -4.95
C ALA A 102 29.59 28.89 -4.71
N THR A 103 29.01 29.29 -3.58
CA THR A 103 29.53 30.34 -2.67
C THR A 103 28.80 30.33 -1.31
N THR A 104 29.60 30.28 -0.24
CA THR A 104 29.43 30.75 1.16
C THR A 104 28.25 30.30 2.06
N PRO A 105 28.53 29.90 3.33
CA PRO A 105 27.49 29.56 4.31
C PRO A 105 27.00 30.82 5.04
N ASN A 106 25.67 31.00 5.12
CA ASN A 106 25.07 31.99 6.01
C ASN A 106 24.33 31.28 7.16
N THR A 107 25.03 31.14 8.28
CA THR A 107 24.63 30.39 9.49
C THR A 107 23.66 31.19 10.37
N LYS A 108 22.47 31.58 9.88
CA LYS A 108 21.53 32.38 10.71
C LYS A 108 20.06 31.93 10.77
N ASN A 109 19.70 30.74 10.25
CA ASN A 109 18.32 30.22 10.38
C ASN A 109 18.15 28.86 11.10
N SER A 110 19.23 28.28 11.62
CA SER A 110 19.24 26.89 12.15
C SER A 110 18.20 26.61 13.25
N LEU A 111 17.92 27.57 14.13
CA LEU A 111 17.05 27.35 15.29
C LEU A 111 15.56 27.19 14.91
N LYS A 112 15.07 27.95 13.93
CA LYS A 112 13.66 27.88 13.49
C LYS A 112 13.36 26.63 12.67
N ASP A 113 14.34 26.15 11.92
CA ASP A 113 14.22 24.91 11.15
C ASP A 113 14.26 23.67 12.07
N VAL A 114 15.08 23.69 13.13
CA VAL A 114 15.10 22.65 14.16
C VAL A 114 13.78 22.61 14.95
N GLU A 115 13.22 23.76 15.34
CA GLU A 115 11.92 23.79 16.04
C GLU A 115 10.77 23.29 15.16
N ARG A 116 10.77 23.66 13.87
CA ARG A 116 9.77 23.17 12.91
C ARG A 116 9.90 21.66 12.66
N ALA A 117 11.13 21.15 12.60
CA ALA A 117 11.40 19.72 12.48
C ALA A 117 10.98 18.96 13.75
N ALA A 118 11.22 19.52 14.94
CA ALA A 118 10.80 18.95 16.22
C ALA A 118 9.27 18.89 16.34
N LYS A 119 8.57 19.98 16.00
CA LYS A 119 7.10 20.02 15.94
C LYS A 119 6.52 19.02 14.93
N ALA A 120 7.13 18.90 13.75
CA ALA A 120 6.72 17.93 12.75
C ALA A 120 6.93 16.47 13.20
N LYS A 121 8.02 16.20 13.95
CA LYS A 121 8.28 14.88 14.54
C LYS A 121 7.25 14.55 15.63
N GLN A 122 6.96 15.51 16.52
CA GLN A 122 5.98 15.35 17.59
C GLN A 122 4.57 15.06 17.03
N GLN A 123 4.15 15.79 15.99
CA GLN A 123 2.88 15.53 15.32
C GLN A 123 2.80 14.14 14.69
N ARG A 124 3.89 13.64 14.10
CA ARG A 124 3.95 12.28 13.53
C ARG A 124 3.85 11.19 14.60
N GLU A 125 4.52 11.39 15.73
CA GLU A 125 4.47 10.44 16.85
C GLU A 125 3.09 10.42 17.51
N GLU A 126 2.44 11.57 17.68
CA GLU A 126 1.09 11.65 18.21
C GLU A 126 0.06 10.99 17.28
N ALA A 127 0.15 11.22 15.97
CA ALA A 127 -0.70 10.57 14.98
C ALA A 127 -0.53 9.04 15.02
N ARG A 128 0.71 8.54 15.13
CA ARG A 128 0.98 7.10 15.30
C ARG A 128 0.37 6.55 16.60
N ARG A 129 0.52 7.28 17.71
CA ARG A 129 -0.04 6.87 19.01
C ARG A 129 -1.57 6.81 18.96
N ARG A 130 -2.22 7.79 18.34
CA ARG A 130 -3.68 7.82 18.16
C ARG A 130 -4.17 6.68 17.29
N LEU A 131 -3.45 6.37 16.20
CA LEU A 131 -3.79 5.23 15.33
C LEU A 131 -3.66 3.90 16.06
N LEU A 132 -2.58 3.70 16.84
CA LEU A 132 -2.38 2.51 17.66
C LEU A 132 -3.47 2.36 18.74
N ALA A 133 -3.84 3.46 19.40
CA ALA A 133 -4.92 3.46 20.39
C ALA A 133 -6.28 3.13 19.77
N ALA A 134 -6.60 3.72 18.61
CA ALA A 134 -7.82 3.42 17.87
C ALA A 134 -7.86 1.96 17.41
N LYS A 135 -6.74 1.42 16.90
CA LYS A 135 -6.63 0.02 16.50
C LYS A 135 -6.78 -0.93 17.70
N LYS A 136 -6.23 -0.58 18.88
CA LYS A 136 -6.41 -1.35 20.12
C LYS A 136 -7.85 -1.28 20.65
N ALA A 137 -8.53 -0.13 20.51
CA ALA A 137 -9.93 0.03 20.88
C ALA A 137 -10.85 -0.77 19.94
N MET A 138 -10.61 -0.71 18.64
CA MET A 138 -11.33 -1.51 17.64
C MET A 138 -11.11 -3.00 17.88
N ARG A 139 -9.86 -3.45 18.12
CA ARG A 139 -9.57 -4.86 18.44
C ARG A 139 -10.25 -5.32 19.73
N ARG A 140 -10.37 -4.46 20.75
CA ARG A 140 -11.14 -4.79 21.97
C ARG A 140 -12.63 -4.90 21.68
N ARG A 141 -13.17 -4.04 20.80
CA ARG A 141 -14.58 -4.09 20.40
C ARG A 141 -14.91 -5.34 19.58
N THR A 142 -14.01 -5.74 18.66
CA THR A 142 -14.17 -7.00 17.91
C THR A 142 -14.01 -8.23 18.79
N LEU A 143 -13.09 -8.19 19.77
CA LEU A 143 -12.96 -9.26 20.76
C LEU A 143 -14.18 -9.35 21.69
N SER A 144 -14.77 -8.21 22.09
CA SER A 144 -15.98 -8.20 22.93
C SER A 144 -17.23 -8.62 22.16
N ASP A 145 -17.32 -8.31 20.87
CA ASP A 145 -18.39 -8.80 19.96
C ASP A 145 -18.30 -10.34 19.89
N SER A 146 -17.11 -10.86 19.62
CA SER A 146 -16.84 -12.31 19.54
C SER A 146 -17.06 -13.05 20.87
N LEU A 147 -16.99 -12.37 22.02
CA LEU A 147 -17.29 -12.93 23.35
C LEU A 147 -18.77 -12.83 23.71
N SER A 148 -19.52 -11.92 23.08
CA SER A 148 -20.96 -11.76 23.30
C SER A 148 -21.77 -12.78 22.48
N ASP A 149 -21.23 -13.24 21.35
CA ASP A 149 -21.83 -14.32 20.56
C ASP A 149 -21.79 -15.68 21.28
N GLU A 150 -20.75 -15.98 22.08
CA GLU A 150 -20.63 -17.23 22.85
C GLU A 150 -21.60 -17.32 24.04
N VAL A 151 -21.85 -16.21 24.76
CA VAL A 151 -22.86 -16.21 25.85
C VAL A 151 -24.30 -16.16 25.31
N GLY A 152 -24.50 -15.68 24.07
CA GLY A 152 -25.81 -15.65 23.41
C GLY A 152 -26.31 -17.03 22.98
N VAL A 153 -25.42 -17.93 22.56
CA VAL A 153 -25.79 -19.32 22.21
C VAL A 153 -26.08 -20.19 23.43
N GLU A 154 -25.45 -19.92 24.59
CA GLU A 154 -25.68 -20.69 25.82
C GLU A 154 -27.06 -20.39 26.44
N ILE A 155 -27.55 -19.15 26.36
CA ILE A 155 -28.90 -18.79 26.87
C ILE A 155 -30.01 -19.34 25.95
N LEU A 156 -29.77 -19.46 24.64
CA LEU A 156 -30.78 -19.97 23.70
C LEU A 156 -30.98 -21.49 23.78
N LEU A 157 -30.00 -22.23 24.33
CA LEU A 157 -30.12 -23.67 24.59
C LEU A 157 -30.86 -23.98 25.91
N MET A 158 -31.01 -23.01 26.82
CA MET A 158 -31.63 -23.22 28.13
C MET A 158 -33.15 -22.99 28.19
N VAL A 159 -33.78 -22.53 27.09
CA VAL A 159 -35.23 -22.25 27.03
C VAL A 159 -35.99 -23.25 26.14
N ARG A 160 -35.35 -24.38 25.79
CA ARG A 160 -36.03 -25.53 25.16
C ARG A 160 -36.07 -26.72 26.12
N PHE A 161 -36.93 -26.61 27.14
CA PHE A 161 -37.55 -27.74 27.82
C PHE A 161 -38.99 -27.38 28.14
#